data_AF-A0A559RRF2-F1
#
_entry.id   AF-A0A559RRF2-F1
#
_cell.length_a   1.000
_cell.length_b   1.000
_cell.length_c   1.000
_cell.angle_alpha   90.00
_cell.angle_beta   90.00
_cell.angle_gamma   90.00
#
_symmetry.space_group_name_H-M   'P 1'
#
loop_
_entity.id
_entity.type
_entity.pdbx_description
1 polymer ?
#
loop_
_entity_poly.entity_id
_entity_poly.type
_entity_poly.pdbx_seq_one_letter_code
_entity_poly.pdbx_strand_id
1 'polypeptide(L)'
;MFPYYRDVTLFAMAICILFGLASAGVVDGLLDWLLRTVIIFGVFGTGLGVLAFRYFQKQQYYMYYNLGFTKKELILKTWAVNFTIGVIIAITLALFI
;
A
#
# COMPACT_ATOMS: atom_id res chain seq x y z
N MET A 1 -8.44 -14.41 -1.76
CA MET A 1 -8.21 -13.03 -1.26
C MET A 1 -6.72 -12.72 -1.05
N PHE A 2 -5.96 -13.60 -0.39
CA PHE A 2 -4.52 -13.40 -0.15
C PHE A 2 -3.68 -13.02 -1.40
N PRO A 3 -3.82 -13.65 -2.58
CA PRO A 3 -3.05 -13.23 -3.77
C PRO A 3 -3.35 -11.79 -4.19
N TYR A 4 -4.64 -11.39 -4.21
CA TYR A 4 -5.04 -10.01 -4.48
C TYR A 4 -4.40 -9.03 -3.48
N TYR A 5 -4.48 -9.34 -2.18
CA TYR A 5 -3.87 -8.52 -1.13
C TYR A 5 -2.37 -8.37 -1.36
N ARG A 6 -1.66 -9.47 -1.59
CA ARG A 6 -0.22 -9.48 -1.83
C ARG A 6 0.15 -8.62 -3.03
N ASP A 7 -0.51 -8.81 -4.16
CA ASP A 7 -0.13 -8.14 -5.41
C ASP A 7 -0.42 -6.63 -5.34
N VAL A 8 -1.59 -6.23 -4.82
CA VAL A 8 -1.93 -4.82 -4.60
C VAL A 8 -0.95 -4.17 -3.62
N THR A 9 -0.60 -4.87 -2.55
CA THR A 9 0.32 -4.36 -1.52
C THR A 9 1.75 -4.23 -2.06
N LEU A 10 2.22 -5.17 -2.88
CA LEU A 10 3.52 -5.09 -3.55
C LEU A 10 3.59 -3.87 -4.49
N PHE A 11 2.55 -3.64 -5.30
CA PHE A 11 2.49 -2.44 -6.14
C PHE A 11 2.44 -1.16 -5.31
N ALA A 12 1.63 -1.14 -4.25
CA ALA A 12 1.55 -0.03 -3.32
C ALA A 12 2.92 0.30 -2.69
N MET A 13 3.62 -0.71 -2.17
CA MET A 13 4.93 -0.55 -1.56
C MET A 13 5.96 -0.01 -2.55
N ALA A 14 6.05 -0.60 -3.75
CA ALA A 14 6.99 -0.17 -4.77
C ALA A 14 6.77 1.31 -5.16
N ILE A 15 5.51 1.70 -5.36
CA ILE A 15 5.16 3.09 -5.69
C ILE A 15 5.46 4.02 -4.52
N CYS A 16 5.09 3.65 -3.29
CA CYS A 16 5.30 4.51 -2.12
C CYS A 16 6.78 4.72 -1.80
N ILE A 17 7.64 3.71 -2.00
CA ILE A 17 9.10 3.85 -1.85
C ILE A 17 9.65 4.88 -2.85
N LEU A 18 9.20 4.83 -4.12
CA LEU A 18 9.61 5.80 -5.14
C LEU A 18 9.14 7.23 -4.79
N PHE A 19 7.90 7.39 -4.31
CA PHE A 19 7.40 8.68 -3.85
C PHE A 19 8.10 9.19 -2.59
N GLY A 20 8.42 8.30 -1.65
CA GLY A 20 9.18 8.62 -0.45
C GLY A 20 10.55 9.21 -0.82
N LEU A 21 11.29 8.53 -1.72
CA LEU A 21 12.58 9.01 -2.25
C LEU A 21 12.47 10.37 -2.96
N ALA A 22 11.36 10.64 -3.65
CA ALA A 22 11.15 11.89 -4.36
C ALA A 22 10.72 13.07 -3.46
N SER A 23 10.06 12.80 -2.33
CA SER A 23 9.41 13.83 -1.50
C SER A 23 10.33 14.58 -0.53
N ALA A 24 11.42 13.96 -0.08
CA ALA A 24 12.46 14.57 0.72
C ALA A 24 13.65 13.61 0.68
N GLY A 25 14.78 14.06 0.12
CA GLY A 25 15.97 13.24 -0.08
C GLY A 25 16.55 12.70 1.23
N VAL A 26 17.61 11.91 1.08
CA VAL A 26 18.50 11.33 2.10
C VAL A 26 19.01 12.30 3.20
N VAL A 27 18.65 13.58 3.12
CA VAL A 27 19.19 14.71 3.88
C VAL A 27 18.65 14.79 5.33
N ASP A 28 17.38 14.42 5.57
CA ASP A 28 16.75 14.55 6.90
C ASP A 28 16.96 13.31 7.81
N GLY A 29 17.62 12.27 7.28
CA GLY A 29 17.90 11.02 8.00
C GLY A 29 16.97 9.86 7.61
N LEU A 30 17.48 8.64 7.80
CA LEU A 30 16.82 7.40 7.32
C LEU A 30 15.48 7.12 8.03
N LEU A 31 15.36 7.45 9.32
CA LEU A 31 14.14 7.25 10.10
C LEU A 31 13.01 8.19 9.67
N ASP A 32 13.32 9.46 9.39
CA ASP A 32 12.37 10.47 8.96
C ASP A 32 11.81 10.14 7.56
N TRP A 33 12.69 9.67 6.66
CA TRP A 33 12.31 9.15 5.35
C TRP A 33 11.39 7.93 5.44
N LEU A 34 11.71 6.97 6.32
CA LEU A 34 10.88 5.78 6.53
C LEU A 34 9.50 6.15 7.08
N LEU A 35 9.44 7.04 8.06
CA LEU A 35 8.18 7.48 8.66
C LEU A 35 7.25 8.12 7.62
N ARG A 36 7.78 9.03 6.79
CA ARG A 36 7.01 9.66 5.70
C ARG A 36 6.53 8.64 4.68
N THR A 37 7.39 7.70 4.29
CA THR A 37 7.05 6.63 3.35
C THR A 37 5.91 5.76 3.87
N VAL A 38 5.94 5.40 5.16
CA VAL A 38 4.90 4.59 5.81
C VAL A 38 3.57 5.36 5.90
N ILE A 39 3.61 6.66 6.20
CA ILE A 39 2.40 7.51 6.22
C ILE A 39 1.77 7.57 4.83
N ILE A 40 2.56 7.83 3.78
CA ILE A 40 2.09 7.85 2.40
C ILE A 40 1.51 6.48 2.01
N PHE A 41 2.17 5.40 2.40
CA PHE A 41 1.70 4.04 2.17
C PHE A 41 0.36 3.74 2.83
N GLY A 42 0.18 4.11 4.10
CA GLY A 42 -1.06 3.90 4.84
C GLY A 42 -2.24 4.68 4.25
N VAL A 43 -2.02 5.95 3.88
CA VAL A 43 -3.09 6.84 3.40
C VAL A 43 -3.39 6.61 1.91
N PHE A 44 -2.36 6.62 1.06
CA PHE A 44 -2.50 6.60 -0.40
C PHE A 44 -2.05 5.30 -1.06
N GLY A 45 -1.23 4.50 -0.39
CA GLY A 45 -0.57 3.34 -0.98
C GLY A 45 -1.54 2.33 -1.60
N THR A 46 -2.58 1.94 -0.87
CA THR A 46 -3.56 0.98 -1.41
C THR A 46 -4.30 1.53 -2.64
N GLY A 47 -4.62 2.83 -2.68
CA GLY A 47 -5.24 3.45 -3.85
C GLY A 47 -4.35 3.33 -5.08
N LEU A 48 -3.06 3.65 -4.93
CA LEU A 48 -2.05 3.52 -5.99
C LEU A 48 -1.83 2.05 -6.40
N GLY A 49 -1.77 1.14 -5.44
CA GLY A 49 -1.66 -0.29 -5.69
C GLY A 49 -2.85 -0.86 -6.46
N VAL A 50 -4.07 -0.41 -6.17
CA VAL A 50 -5.28 -0.81 -6.90
C VAL A 50 -5.28 -0.27 -8.34
N LEU A 51 -4.79 0.96 -8.55
CA LEU A 51 -4.62 1.52 -9.90
C LEU A 51 -3.61 0.71 -10.71
N ALA A 52 -2.46 0.39 -10.14
CA ALA A 52 -1.45 -0.46 -10.78
C ALA A 52 -1.99 -1.87 -11.07
N PHE A 53 -2.65 -2.50 -10.11
CA PHE A 53 -3.28 -3.82 -10.30
C PHE A 53 -4.34 -3.79 -11.40
N ARG A 54 -5.15 -2.72 -11.48
CA ARG A 54 -6.13 -2.53 -12.55
C ARG A 54 -5.48 -2.32 -13.92
N TYR A 55 -4.30 -1.72 -13.97
CA TYR A 55 -3.55 -1.53 -15.21
C TYR A 55 -2.93 -2.84 -15.71
N PHE A 56 -2.17 -3.54 -14.85
CA PHE A 56 -1.41 -4.73 -15.25
C PHE A 56 -2.22 -6.04 -15.22
N GLN A 57 -3.17 -6.18 -14.30
CA GLN A 57 -3.84 -7.46 -14.01
C GLN A 57 -5.37 -7.35 -14.03
N LYS A 58 -5.93 -6.49 -14.89
CA LYS A 58 -7.39 -6.27 -15.00
C LYS A 58 -8.20 -7.56 -15.16
N GLN A 59 -7.66 -8.55 -15.86
CA GLN A 59 -8.33 -9.82 -16.15
C GLN A 59 -8.58 -10.65 -14.89
N GLN A 60 -7.71 -10.56 -13.87
CA GLN A 60 -7.89 -11.31 -12.62
C GLN A 60 -9.14 -10.90 -11.85
N TYR A 61 -9.67 -9.70 -12.08
CA TYR A 61 -10.95 -9.30 -11.47
C TYR A 61 -12.12 -10.21 -11.88
N TYR A 62 -12.09 -10.83 -13.06
CA TYR A 62 -13.12 -11.79 -13.46
C TYR A 62 -13.03 -13.10 -12.68
N MET A 63 -11.80 -13.56 -12.39
CA MET A 63 -11.58 -14.73 -11.53
C MET A 63 -12.14 -14.50 -10.12
N TYR A 64 -11.85 -13.33 -9.52
CA TYR A 64 -12.37 -13.01 -8.19
C TYR A 64 -13.89 -12.83 -8.17
N TYR A 65 -14.46 -12.29 -9.24
CA TYR A 65 -15.91 -12.19 -9.40
C TYR A 65 -16.59 -13.56 -9.46
N ASN A 66 -16.00 -14.51 -10.21
CA ASN A 66 -16.49 -15.89 -10.28
C ASN A 66 -16.40 -16.63 -8.93
N LEU A 67 -15.48 -16.21 -8.05
CA LEU A 67 -15.35 -16.70 -6.68
C LEU A 67 -16.32 -16.02 -5.69
N GLY A 68 -17.19 -15.11 -6.16
CA GLY A 68 -18.18 -14.41 -5.34
C GLY A 68 -17.66 -13.16 -4.63
N PHE A 69 -16.44 -12.70 -4.93
CA PHE A 69 -15.91 -11.46 -4.35
C PHE A 69 -16.24 -10.25 -5.21
N THR A 70 -16.73 -9.18 -4.57
CA THR A 70 -16.85 -7.89 -5.25
C THR A 70 -15.53 -7.12 -5.22
N LYS A 71 -15.31 -6.26 -6.23
CA LYS A 71 -14.13 -5.38 -6.30
C LYS A 71 -14.02 -4.49 -5.05
N LYS A 72 -15.14 -3.96 -4.57
CA LYS A 72 -15.19 -3.06 -3.40
C LYS A 72 -14.75 -3.77 -2.14
N GLU A 73 -15.22 -5.00 -1.89
CA GLU A 73 -14.82 -5.78 -0.72
C GLU A 73 -13.32 -6.09 -0.72
N LEU A 74 -12.77 -6.45 -1.88
CA LEU A 74 -11.34 -6.72 -2.02
C LEU A 74 -10.50 -5.49 -1.71
N ILE A 75 -10.87 -4.33 -2.28
CA ILE A 75 -10.18 -3.06 -2.04
C ILE A 75 -10.28 -2.65 -0.57
N LEU A 76 -11.48 -2.69 0.00
CA LEU A 76 -11.72 -2.21 1.37
C LEU A 76 -11.02 -3.07 2.42
N LYS A 77 -11.01 -4.40 2.23
CA LYS A 77 -10.24 -5.31 3.09
C LYS A 77 -8.74 -5.09 2.97
N THR A 78 -8.21 -4.95 1.75
CA THR A 78 -6.78 -4.66 1.55
C THR A 78 -6.40 -3.32 2.15
N TRP A 79 -7.25 -2.29 1.98
CA TRP A 79 -7.03 -0.96 2.55
C TRP A 79 -7.03 -1.02 4.08
N ALA A 80 -8.01 -1.69 4.70
CA ALA A 80 -8.08 -1.81 6.15
C ALA A 80 -6.83 -2.51 6.74
N VAL A 81 -6.36 -3.58 6.10
CA VAL A 81 -5.15 -4.29 6.55
C VAL A 81 -3.91 -3.42 6.37
N ASN A 82 -3.70 -2.83 5.19
CA ASN A 82 -2.53 -1.98 4.93
C ASN A 82 -2.51 -0.73 5.78
N PHE A 83 -3.68 -0.12 6.03
CA PHE A 83 -3.81 1.03 6.92
C PHE A 83 -3.48 0.65 8.37
N THR A 84 -4.01 -0.48 8.87
CA THR A 84 -3.73 -0.95 10.24
C THR A 84 -2.24 -1.24 10.42
N ILE A 85 -1.62 -1.96 9.49
CA ILE A 85 -0.18 -2.25 9.50
C ILE A 85 0.63 -0.95 9.41
N GLY A 86 0.24 -0.04 8.50
CA GLY A 86 0.89 1.26 8.33
C GLY A 86 0.86 2.10 9.61
N VAL A 87 -0.27 2.15 10.31
CA VAL A 87 -0.40 2.86 11.60
C VAL A 87 0.50 2.25 12.67
N ILE A 88 0.52 0.93 12.80
CA ILE A 88 1.38 0.23 13.79
C ILE A 88 2.86 0.54 13.53
N ILE A 89 3.30 0.46 12.27
CA ILE A 89 4.69 0.75 11.89
C ILE A 89 5.01 2.23 12.10
N ALA A 90 4.12 3.14 11.71
CA ALA A 90 4.32 4.58 11.88
C ALA A 90 4.47 4.97 13.35
N ILE A 91 3.62 4.42 14.24
CA ILE A 91 3.73 4.65 15.69
C ILE A 91 5.06 4.11 16.21
N THR A 92 5.43 2.90 15.79
CA THR A 92 6.69 2.28 16.22
C THR A 92 7.89 3.13 15.83
N LEU A 93 7.94 3.60 14.56
CA LEU A 93 9.02 4.47 14.08
C LEU A 93 9.03 5.82 14.82
N ALA A 94 7.87 6.41 15.10
CA ALA A 94 7.75 7.66 15.82
C ALA A 94 8.26 7.59 17.28
N LEU A 95 8.32 6.40 17.90
CA LEU A 95 8.90 6.23 19.24
C LEU A 95 10.43 6.23 19.24
N PHE A 96 11.07 6.01 18.09
CA PHE A 96 12.52 5.93 17.95
C PHE A 96 13.14 7.20 17.35
N ILE A 97 12.31 8.18 16.96
CA ILE A 97 12.71 9.52 16.49
C ILE A 97 12.63 10.48 17.68
#